data_AF-A0A8J6XLT9-F1
#
_entry.id   AF-A0A8J6XLT9-F1
#
_cell.length_a   1.000
_cell.length_b   1.000
_cell.length_c   1.000
_cell.angle_alpha   90.00
_cell.angle_beta   90.00
_cell.angle_gamma   90.00
#
_symmetry.space_group_name_H-M   'P 1'
#
loop_
_entity.id
_entity.type
_entity.pdbx_description
1 polymer ?
#
loop_
_entity_poly.entity_id
_entity_poly.type
_entity_poly.pdbx_seq_one_letter_code
_entity_poly.pdbx_strand_id
1 'polypeptide(L)' 'MSRTRAEAVKQARELHRQNIQRILEHRLQVARANGDEKLIHQLEAEMNYSR' A
#
# COMPACT_ATOMS: atom_id res chain seq x y z
N MET A 1 7.89 33.34 1.67
CA MET A 1 6.76 32.65 2.32
C MET A 1 6.30 31.45 1.47
N SER A 2 7.10 30.38 1.35
CA SER A 2 6.82 29.28 0.40
C SER A 2 7.43 27.91 0.78
N ARG A 3 8.00 27.77 1.97
CA ARG A 3 8.56 26.48 2.45
C ARG A 3 7.48 25.53 2.97
N THR A 4 6.44 26.07 3.61
CA THR A 4 5.37 25.29 4.25
C THR A 4 4.52 24.48 3.27
N ARG A 5 4.24 25.01 2.08
CA ARG A 5 3.41 24.30 1.07
C ARG A 5 4.16 23.14 0.42
N ALA A 6 5.46 23.31 0.15
CA ALA A 6 6.31 22.26 -0.41
C ALA A 6 6.53 21.11 0.58
N GLU A 7 6.74 21.43 1.86
CA GLU A 7 6.87 20.43 2.93
C GLU A 7 5.55 19.69 3.20
N ALA A 8 4.40 20.39 3.16
CA ALA A 8 3.09 19.75 3.26
C ALA A 8 2.83 18.75 2.12
N VAL A 9 3.22 19.09 0.87
CA VAL A 9 3.09 18.18 -0.27
C VAL A 9 4.01 16.97 -0.15
N LYS A 10 5.24 17.15 0.37
CA LYS A 10 6.14 16.02 0.67
C LYS A 10 5.55 15.09 1.72
N GLN A 11 5.06 15.64 2.84
CA GLN A 11 4.42 14.85 3.89
C GLN A 11 3.17 14.12 3.38
N ALA A 12 2.34 14.76 2.56
CA ALA A 12 1.18 14.11 1.97
C ALA A 12 1.57 12.95 1.04
N ARG A 13 2.65 13.10 0.25
CA ARG A 13 3.20 12.00 -0.57
C ARG A 13 3.78 10.86 0.27
N GLU A 14 4.49 11.19 1.34
CA GLU A 14 5.01 10.23 2.31
C GLU A 14 3.88 9.41 2.94
N LEU A 15 2.86 10.11 3.44
CA LEU A 15 1.71 9.52 4.10
C LEU A 15 0.87 8.69 3.14
N HIS A 16 0.72 9.14 1.90
CA HIS A 16 0.04 8.37 0.85
C HIS A 16 0.78 7.06 0.55
N ARG A 17 2.12 7.08 0.44
CA ARG A 17 2.92 5.87 0.26
C ARG A 17 2.80 4.92 1.44
N GLN A 18 2.89 5.44 2.67
CA GLN A 18 2.72 4.63 3.89
C GLN A 18 1.32 4.04 4.00
N ASN A 19 0.27 4.79 3.62
CA ASN A 19 -1.09 4.30 3.61
C ASN A 19 -1.29 3.20 2.55
N ILE A 20 -0.71 3.34 1.35
CA ILE A 20 -0.75 2.30 0.33
C ILE A 20 -0.09 1.01 0.85
N GLN A 21 1.10 1.12 1.46
CA GLN A 21 1.78 -0.01 2.07
C GLN A 21 0.92 -0.68 3.15
N ARG A 22 0.40 0.10 4.11
CA ARG A 22 -0.47 -0.42 5.17
C ARG A 22 -1.74 -1.09 4.63
N ILE A 23 -2.37 -0.53 3.59
CA ILE A 23 -3.57 -1.10 2.98
C ILE A 23 -3.24 -2.41 2.27
N LEU A 24 -2.11 -2.48 1.55
CA LEU A 24 -1.66 -3.70 0.89
C LEU A 24 -1.35 -4.80 1.91
N GLU A 25 -0.60 -4.47 2.97
CA GLU A 25 -0.30 -5.41 4.06
C GLU A 25 -1.57 -5.91 4.75
N HIS A 26 -2.50 -5.01 5.07
CA HIS A 26 -3.76 -5.36 5.70
C HIS A 26 -4.64 -6.23 4.79
N ARG A 27 -4.75 -5.90 3.50
CA ARG A 27 -5.50 -6.74 2.53
C ARG A 27 -4.89 -8.13 2.41
N LEU A 28 -3.56 -8.23 2.43
CA LEU A 28 -2.85 -9.51 2.37
C LEU A 28 -3.03 -10.32 3.67
N GLN A 29 -2.99 -9.66 4.83
CA GLN A 29 -3.31 -10.29 6.12
C GLN A 29 -4.76 -10.78 6.19
N VAL A 30 -5.73 -9.98 5.73
CA VAL A 30 -7.14 -10.37 5.68
C VAL A 30 -7.35 -11.54 4.73
N ALA A 31 -6.73 -11.53 3.54
CA ALA A 31 -6.80 -12.65 2.60
C ALA A 31 -6.23 -13.95 3.22
N ARG A 32 -5.09 -13.85 3.92
CA ARG A 32 -4.50 -14.97 4.69
C ARG A 32 -5.39 -15.44 5.84
N ALA A 33 -5.96 -14.52 6.61
CA ALA A 33 -6.84 -14.85 7.73
C ALA A 33 -8.15 -15.50 7.29
N ASN A 34 -8.70 -15.07 6.15
CA ASN A 34 -9.89 -15.64 5.55
C ASN A 34 -9.61 -16.97 4.83
N GLY A 35 -8.34 -17.39 4.68
CA GLY A 35 -7.97 -18.58 3.92
C GLY A 35 -8.30 -18.49 2.43
N ASP A 36 -8.41 -17.27 1.90
CA ASP A 36 -8.86 -17.01 0.54
C ASP A 36 -7.68 -17.12 -0.43
N GLU A 37 -7.21 -18.35 -0.63
CA GLU A 37 -6.00 -18.69 -1.40
C GLU A 37 -6.02 -18.10 -2.82
N LYS A 38 -7.20 -17.99 -3.45
CA LYS A 38 -7.38 -17.33 -4.74
C LYS A 38 -6.98 -15.85 -4.69
N LEU A 39 -7.43 -15.14 -3.65
CA LEU A 39 -7.15 -13.72 -3.47
C LEU A 39 -5.68 -13.49 -3.11
N ILE A 40 -5.09 -14.39 -2.31
CA ILE A 40 -3.65 -14.36 -2.00
C ILE A 40 -2.83 -14.57 -3.27
N HIS A 41 -3.14 -15.59 -4.07
CA HIS A 41 -2.43 -15.84 -5.32
C HIS A 41 -2.56 -14.70 -6.33
N GLN A 42 -3.73 -14.07 -6.43
CA GLN A 42 -3.92 -12.89 -7.26
C GLN A 42 -3.08 -11.70 -6.78
N LEU A 43 -3.07 -11.43 -5.48
CA LEU A 43 -2.26 -10.35 -4.88
C LEU A 43 -0.76 -10.62 -5.01
N GLU A 44 -0.31 -11.86 -4.80
CA GLU A 44 1.09 -12.25 -4.97
C GLU A 44 1.52 -12.18 -6.44
N ALA A 45 0.65 -12.59 -7.37
CA ALA A 45 0.90 -12.45 -8.80
C ALA A 45 0.99 -10.97 -9.22
N GLU A 46 0.10 -10.11 -8.72
CA GLU A 46 0.15 -8.65 -8.97
C GLU A 46 1.43 -8.01 -8.39
N MET A 47 1.84 -8.39 -7.16
CA MET A 47 3.10 -7.92 -6.58
C MET A 47 4.32 -8.38 -7.37
N ASN A 48 4.30 -9.61 -7.88
CA ASN A 48 5.41 -10.17 -8.64
C ASN A 48 5.47 -9.61 -10.08
N TYR A 49 4.33 -9.23 -10.66
CA TYR A 49 4.26 -8.60 -11.98
C TYR A 49 4.70 -7.14 -11.97
N SER A 50 4.57 -6.45 -10.83
CA SER A 50 4.99 -5.04 -10.69
C SER A 50 6.48 -4.86 -10.37
N ARG A 51 7.30 -5.90 -10.48
CA ARG A 51 8.74 -5.89 -10.19
C ARG A 51 9.61 -5.67 -11.42
#